data_AF-A0A5S3VT60-F1
#
_entry.id   AF-A0A5S3VT60-F1
#
_cell.length_a   1.000
_cell.length_b   1.000
_cell.length_c   1.000
_cell.angle_alpha   90.00
_cell.angle_beta   90.00
_cell.angle_gamma   90.00
#
_symmetry.space_group_name_H-M   'P 1'
#
loop_
_entity.id
_entity.type
_entity.pdbx_description
1 polymer ?
#
loop_
_entity_poly.entity_id
_entity_poly.type
_entity_poly.pdbx_seq_one_letter_code
_entity_poly.pdbx_strand_id
1 'polypeptide(L)'
;MQEILDSLALVYGKKGYICPGSSPRKAITTHAVNRFCARIWGYLHEEHKTAKFVPHDARRSISTLLSELDIPPYVTEKMLGHARRGVMAVYNKHDYIKAQ
;
A
#
# COMPACT_ATOMS: atom_id res chain seq x y z
N MET A 1 3.91 -6.02 -10.25
CA MET A 1 4.50 -5.90 -8.89
C MET A 1 5.93 -6.42 -8.87
N GLN A 2 6.17 -7.63 -9.38
CA GLN A 2 7.53 -8.20 -9.50
C GLN A 2 8.52 -7.26 -10.20
N GLU A 3 8.14 -6.70 -11.36
CA GLU A 3 8.99 -5.76 -12.12
C GLU A 3 9.39 -4.50 -11.33
N ILE A 4 8.48 -3.97 -10.52
CA ILE A 4 8.73 -2.79 -9.67
C ILE A 4 9.73 -3.17 -8.58
N LEU A 5 9.54 -4.33 -7.95
CA LEU A 5 10.45 -4.84 -6.92
C LEU A 5 11.84 -5.12 -7.51
N ASP A 6 11.91 -5.68 -8.72
CA ASP A 6 13.17 -5.94 -9.41
C ASP A 6 13.89 -4.64 -9.78
N SER A 7 13.16 -3.63 -10.24
CA SER A 7 13.70 -2.30 -10.52
C SER A 7 14.22 -1.63 -9.24
N LEU A 8 13.47 -1.70 -8.14
CA LEU A 8 13.91 -1.17 -6.85
C LEU A 8 15.11 -1.94 -6.30
N ALA A 9 15.13 -3.26 -6.48
CA ALA A 9 16.24 -4.10 -6.05
C ALA A 9 17.51 -3.89 -6.90
N LEU A 10 17.38 -3.45 -8.16
CA LEU A 10 18.50 -2.99 -8.98
C LEU A 10 19.14 -1.73 -8.37
N VAL A 11 18.31 -0.78 -7.92
CA VAL A 11 18.76 0.52 -7.40
C VAL A 11 19.28 0.43 -5.96
N TYR A 12 18.55 -0.25 -5.08
CA TYR A 12 18.81 -0.28 -3.64
C TYR A 12 19.46 -1.58 -3.16
N GLY A 13 19.61 -2.56 -4.04
CA GLY A 13 20.16 -3.88 -3.74
C GLY A 13 19.10 -4.89 -3.35
N LYS A 14 19.41 -6.18 -3.58
CA LYS A 14 18.53 -7.33 -3.28
C LYS A 14 18.51 -7.73 -1.80
N LYS A 15 19.32 -7.10 -0.95
CA LYS A 15 19.48 -7.45 0.47
C LYS A 15 19.28 -6.22 1.34
N GLY A 16 18.46 -6.34 2.39
CA GLY A 16 18.16 -5.25 3.33
C GLY A 16 16.78 -4.64 3.07
N TYR A 17 16.69 -3.31 3.12
CA TYR A 17 15.45 -2.58 2.94
C TYR A 17 15.28 -2.15 1.47
N ILE A 18 14.09 -2.36 0.90
CA ILE A 18 13.75 -1.93 -0.47
C ILE A 18 13.77 -0.40 -0.57
N CYS A 19 13.26 0.28 0.46
CA CYS A 19 13.29 1.74 0.58
C CYS A 19 14.16 2.13 1.78
N PRO A 20 15.49 2.24 1.61
CA PRO A 20 16.37 2.66 2.68
C PRO A 20 16.15 4.15 3.01
N GLY A 21 16.41 4.50 4.27
CA GLY A 21 16.50 5.90 4.69
C GLY A 21 17.85 6.50 4.31
N SER A 22 18.24 7.60 4.97
CA SER A 22 19.55 8.24 4.76
C SER A 22 20.75 7.32 4.98
N SER A 23 20.58 6.22 5.73
CA SER A 23 21.55 5.14 5.83
C SER A 23 21.01 3.90 5.12
N PRO A 24 21.78 3.24 4.24
CA PRO A 24 21.37 2.02 3.55
C PRO A 24 20.98 0.86 4.49
N ARG A 25 21.46 0.89 5.73
CA ARG A 25 21.19 -0.13 6.75
C ARG A 25 19.93 0.13 7.58
N LYS A 26 19.20 1.22 7.33
CA LYS A 26 18.00 1.59 8.09
C LYS A 26 16.82 1.80 7.15
N ALA A 27 15.65 1.33 7.56
CA ALA A 27 14.40 1.61 6.85
C ALA A 27 14.12 3.11 6.81
N ILE A 28 13.40 3.55 5.77
CA ILE A 28 12.77 4.86 5.75
C ILE A 28 11.81 5.02 6.94
N THR A 29 11.80 6.20 7.56
CA THR A 29 10.91 6.48 8.68
C THR A 29 9.50 6.83 8.20
N THR A 30 8.50 6.59 9.04
CA THR A 30 7.11 7.00 8.78
C THR A 30 7.01 8.52 8.56
N HIS A 31 7.78 9.32 9.30
CA HIS A 31 7.87 10.76 9.10
C HIS A 31 8.40 11.15 7.71
N ALA A 32 9.41 10.45 7.21
CA ALA A 32 9.95 10.72 5.88
C ALA A 32 8.92 10.42 4.79
N VAL A 33 8.18 9.30 4.91
CA VAL A 33 7.06 8.97 4.00
C VAL A 33 5.97 10.04 4.06
N ASN A 34 5.54 10.43 5.27
CA ASN A 34 4.52 11.47 5.44
C ASN A 34 4.95 12.81 4.81
N ARG A 35 6.21 13.23 4.99
CA ARG A 35 6.73 14.47 4.38
C ARG A 35 6.81 14.38 2.86
N PHE A 36 7.18 13.22 2.32
CA PHE A 36 7.18 12.99 0.87
C PHE A 36 5.77 13.10 0.29
N CYS A 37 4.78 12.43 0.88
CA CYS A 37 3.39 12.54 0.44
C CYS A 37 2.84 13.97 0.58
N ALA A 38 3.17 14.67 1.66
CA ALA A 38 2.77 16.07 1.83
C ALA A 38 3.36 16.99 0.75
N ARG A 39 4.60 16.72 0.30
CA ARG A 39 5.24 17.47 -0.80
C ARG A 39 4.53 17.23 -2.13
N ILE A 40 4.27 15.96 -2.48
CA ILE A 40 3.53 15.61 -3.70
C ILE A 40 2.14 16.25 -3.67
N TRP A 41 1.46 16.15 -2.54
CA TRP A 41 0.16 16.79 -2.36
C TRP A 41 0.24 18.31 -2.57
N GLY A 42 1.31 18.97 -2.10
CA GLY A 42 1.50 20.41 -2.31
C GLY A 42 1.50 20.79 -3.79
N TYR A 43 2.23 20.04 -4.63
CA TYR A 43 2.24 20.26 -6.08
C TYR A 43 0.85 20.04 -6.70
N LEU A 44 0.18 18.93 -6.35
CA LEU A 44 -1.16 18.63 -6.87
C LEU A 44 -2.22 19.66 -6.43
N HIS A 45 -2.11 20.15 -5.20
CA HIS A 45 -3.03 21.16 -4.68
C HIS A 45 -2.82 22.51 -5.37
N GLU A 46 -1.58 22.88 -5.68
CA GLU A 46 -1.30 24.12 -6.39
C GLU A 46 -1.96 24.12 -7.77
N GLU A 47 -1.80 23.03 -8.52
CA GLU A 47 -2.28 22.87 -9.90
C GLU A 47 -3.79 22.58 -9.99
N HIS A 48 -4.31 21.68 -9.16
CA HIS A 48 -5.67 21.12 -9.29
C HIS A 48 -6.59 21.41 -8.10
N LYS A 49 -6.13 22.17 -7.09
CA LYS A 49 -6.91 22.51 -5.88
C LYS A 49 -7.50 21.30 -5.16
N THR A 50 -6.82 20.16 -5.20
CA THR A 50 -7.27 18.91 -4.58
C THR A 50 -7.30 18.98 -3.05
N ALA A 51 -8.23 18.28 -2.41
CA ALA A 51 -8.26 18.11 -0.96
C ALA A 51 -6.97 17.49 -0.41
N LYS A 52 -6.71 17.68 0.89
CA LYS A 52 -5.53 17.11 1.57
C LYS A 52 -5.51 15.59 1.44
N PHE A 53 -4.40 15.06 0.91
CA PHE A 53 -4.19 13.62 0.75
C PHE A 53 -3.03 13.15 1.62
N VAL A 54 -3.26 12.14 2.46
CA VAL A 54 -2.22 11.52 3.29
C VAL A 54 -2.06 10.03 2.95
N PRO A 55 -0.97 9.34 3.37
CA PRO A 55 -0.76 7.93 3.05
C PRO A 55 -1.92 7.01 3.43
N HIS A 56 -2.66 7.34 4.50
CA HIS A 56 -3.84 6.57 4.90
C HIS A 56 -4.99 6.68 3.89
N ASP A 57 -5.11 7.81 3.18
CA ASP A 57 -6.16 7.98 2.18
C ASP A 57 -5.90 7.09 0.96
N ALA A 58 -4.63 6.85 0.59
CA ALA A 58 -4.29 5.86 -0.44
C ALA A 58 -4.85 4.47 -0.10
N ARG A 59 -4.77 4.06 1.17
CA ARG A 59 -5.36 2.81 1.64
C ARG A 59 -6.90 2.80 1.53
N ARG A 60 -7.57 3.92 1.84
CA ARG A 60 -9.02 4.04 1.69
C ARG A 60 -9.46 4.01 0.21
N SER A 61 -8.71 4.70 -0.65
CA SER A 61 -8.98 4.76 -2.09
C SER A 61 -8.93 3.38 -2.75
N ILE A 62 -8.05 2.48 -2.28
CA ILE A 62 -7.99 1.10 -2.79
C ILE A 62 -9.35 0.39 -2.65
N SER A 63 -10.08 0.60 -1.55
CA SER A 63 -11.38 -0.04 -1.37
C SER A 63 -12.41 0.43 -2.39
N THR A 64 -12.43 1.73 -2.68
CA THR A 64 -13.35 2.32 -3.66
C THR A 64 -12.98 1.87 -5.07
N LEU A 65 -11.70 1.98 -5.45
CA LEU A 65 -11.21 1.58 -6.77
C LEU A 65 -11.45 0.10 -7.06
N LEU A 66 -11.22 -0.78 -6.08
CA LEU A 66 -11.49 -2.22 -6.26
C LEU A 66 -12.99 -2.50 -6.37
N SER A 67 -13.83 -1.75 -5.66
CA SER A 67 -15.29 -1.87 -5.80
C SER A 67 -15.77 -1.43 -7.19
N GLU A 68 -15.19 -0.36 -7.75
CA GLU A 68 -15.47 0.12 -9.11
C GLU A 68 -15.04 -0.90 -10.19
N LEU A 69 -14.07 -1.76 -9.89
CA LEU A 69 -13.62 -2.85 -10.76
C LEU A 69 -14.39 -4.16 -10.54
N ASP A 70 -15.55 -4.11 -9.85
CA ASP A 70 -16.38 -5.26 -9.50
C ASP A 70 -15.62 -6.36 -8.73
N ILE A 71 -14.56 -5.99 -8.00
CA ILE A 71 -13.81 -6.94 -7.19
C ILE A 71 -14.61 -7.27 -5.93
N PRO A 72 -14.80 -8.57 -5.61
CA PRO A 72 -15.58 -8.95 -4.45
C PRO A 72 -15.04 -8.36 -3.13
N PRO A 73 -15.90 -7.85 -2.23
CA PRO A 73 -15.47 -7.19 -0.99
C PRO A 73 -14.53 -8.05 -0.12
N TYR A 74 -14.71 -9.37 -0.11
CA TYR A 74 -13.86 -10.27 0.69
C TYR A 74 -12.40 -10.33 0.19
N VAL A 75 -12.15 -10.02 -1.09
CA VAL A 75 -10.80 -9.92 -1.67
C VAL A 75 -10.17 -8.59 -1.24
N THR A 76 -10.92 -7.49 -1.37
CA THR A 76 -10.52 -6.15 -0.92
C THR A 76 -10.16 -6.12 0.56
N GLU A 77 -10.99 -6.70 1.42
CA GLU A 77 -10.73 -6.82 2.87
C GLU A 77 -9.43 -7.60 3.16
N LYS A 78 -9.15 -8.64 2.36
CA LYS A 78 -7.91 -9.42 2.48
C LYS A 78 -6.69 -8.63 2.02
N MET A 79 -6.80 -7.88 0.92
CA MET A 79 -5.72 -7.01 0.42
C MET A 79 -5.40 -5.88 1.40
N LEU A 80 -6.41 -5.36 2.09
CA LEU A 80 -6.23 -4.38 3.15
C LEU A 80 -5.70 -5.05 4.44
N GLY A 81 -5.78 -6.37 4.59
CA GLY A 81 -5.34 -7.04 5.83
C GLY A 81 -6.29 -6.77 7.01
N HIS A 82 -7.57 -6.51 6.72
CA HIS A 82 -8.60 -6.46 7.76
C HIS A 82 -8.90 -7.89 8.26
N ALA A 83 -9.03 -8.02 9.58
CA ALA A 83 -9.50 -9.27 10.16
C ALA A 83 -10.98 -9.46 9.76
N ARG A 84 -11.28 -10.57 9.08
CA ARG A 84 -12.66 -10.93 8.70
C ARG A 84 -13.51 -11.02 9.96
N ARG A 85 -14.54 -10.18 10.08
CA ARG A 85 -15.55 -10.25 11.16
C ARG A 85 -16.86 -10.84 10.63
N GLY A 86 -17.60 -11.54 11.49
CA GLY A 86 -18.92 -12.10 11.15
C GLY A 86 -18.88 -13.38 10.32
N VAL A 87 -19.92 -13.60 9.52
CA VAL A 87 -20.19 -14.86 8.78
C VAL A 87 -19.06 -15.25 7.80
N MET A 88 -18.32 -14.27 7.27
CA MET A 88 -17.18 -14.50 6.38
C MET A 88 -15.96 -15.15 7.07
N ALA A 89 -15.81 -14.99 8.39
CA ALA A 89 -14.78 -15.70 9.17
C ALA A 89 -15.11 -17.19 9.33
N VAL A 90 -16.40 -17.54 9.31
CA VAL A 90 -16.90 -18.90 9.54
C VAL A 90 -16.75 -19.76 8.28
N TYR A 91 -16.98 -19.21 7.09
CA TYR A 91 -16.95 -19.96 5.82
C TYR A 91 -15.59 -19.98 5.12
N ASN A 92 -14.73 -18.98 5.32
CA ASN A 92 -13.49 -18.85 4.56
C ASN A 92 -12.29 -19.35 5.37
N LYS A 93 -12.28 -20.67 5.64
CA LYS A 93 -11.24 -21.39 6.42
C LYS A 93 -10.03 -21.83 5.58
N HIS A 94 -10.10 -21.71 4.26
CA HIS A 94 -8.97 -22.03 3.39
C HIS A 94 -8.00 -20.84 3.31
N ASP A 95 -6.90 -20.95 4.04
CA ASP A 95 -5.74 -20.11 3.83
C ASP A 95 -5.06 -20.50 2.52
N TYR A 96 -5.27 -19.67 1.49
CA TYR A 96 -4.58 -19.76 0.20
C TYR A 96 -3.04 -19.67 0.29
N ILE A 97 -2.48 -19.36 1.47
CA ILE A 97 -1.03 -19.30 1.69
C ILE A 97 -0.38 -20.69 1.54
N LYS A 98 -1.11 -21.78 1.76
CA LYS A 98 -0.57 -23.14 1.55
C LYS A 98 -0.51 -23.58 0.09
N ALA A 99 -0.98 -22.78 -0.86
CA ALA A 99 -1.03 -23.11 -2.28
C ALA A 99 0.06 -22.42 -3.12
N GLN A 100 1.09 -21.84 -2.47
CA GLN A 100 2.28 -21.28 -3.13
C GLN A 100 3.45 -22.26 -3.11
#